data_AF-A0A382DJK0-F1
#
_entry.id   AF-A0A382DJK0-F1
#
_cell.length_a   1.000
_cell.length_b   1.000
_cell.length_c   1.000
_cell.angle_alpha   90.00
_cell.angle_beta   90.00
_cell.angle_gamma   90.00
#
_symmetry.space_group_name_H-M   'P 1'
#
loop_
_entity.id
_entity.type
_entity.pdbx_description
1 polymer ?
#
loop_
_entity_poly.entity_id
_entity_poly.type
_entity_poly.pdbx_seq_one_letter_code
_entity_poly.pdbx_strand_id
1 'polypeptide(L)' 'MRILESSVIHSIETFSNRFIGLLRVRTEDGSEGWGQVSPYNADITSLVVHRQIAPYALGSDAL' A
#
# COMPACT_ATOMS: atom_id res chain seq x y z
N MET A 1 -13.27 17.03 22.22
CA MET A 1 -12.12 17.16 21.29
C MET A 1 -11.66 15.75 20.97
N ARG A 2 -12.15 15.16 19.88
CA ARG A 2 -11.73 13.83 19.41
C ARG A 2 -10.59 14.10 18.44
N ILE A 3 -9.38 13.64 18.75
CA ILE A 3 -8.31 13.63 17.75
C ILE A 3 -8.84 12.74 16.64
N LEU A 4 -9.07 13.32 15.46
CA LEU A 4 -9.39 12.54 14.27
C LEU A 4 -8.09 11.84 13.91
N GLU A 5 -7.96 10.57 14.26
CA GLU A 5 -6.87 9.72 13.76
C GLU A 5 -7.01 9.70 12.23
N SER A 6 -6.03 10.29 11.54
CA SER A 6 -6.05 10.46 10.09
C SER A 6 -5.77 9.12 9.43
N SER A 7 -6.82 8.48 8.89
CA SER A 7 -6.75 7.25 8.08
C SER A 7 -6.28 7.52 6.65
N VAL A 8 -5.73 8.71 6.38
CA VAL A 8 -5.22 9.07 5.05
C VAL A 8 -4.00 8.23 4.72
N ILE A 9 -3.98 7.60 3.54
CA ILE A 9 -2.90 6.75 3.08
C ILE A 9 -1.64 7.57 2.84
N HIS A 10 -0.63 7.34 3.68
CA HIS A 10 0.65 8.06 3.65
C HIS A 10 1.70 7.35 2.80
N SER A 11 1.78 6.01 2.88
CA SER A 11 2.74 5.24 2.10
C SER A 11 2.22 3.86 1.70
N ILE A 12 2.67 3.41 0.52
CA ILE A 12 2.45 2.06 0.01
C ILE A 12 3.83 1.46 -0.29
N GLU A 13 4.16 0.34 0.34
CA GLU A 13 5.43 -0.36 0.20
C GLU A 13 5.20 -1.77 -0.33
N THR A 14 6.08 -2.25 -1.22
CA THR A 14 6.04 -3.63 -1.72
C THR A 14 7.33 -4.36 -1.40
N PHE A 15 7.23 -5.57 -0.87
CA PHE A 15 8.35 -6.48 -0.60
C PHE A 15 8.17 -7.70 -1.48
N SER A 16 8.88 -7.76 -2.60
CA SER A 16 8.64 -8.77 -3.62
C SER A 16 9.89 -9.45 -4.15
N ASN A 17 9.67 -10.70 -4.55
CA ASN A 17 10.52 -11.43 -5.49
C ASN A 17 9.65 -11.88 -6.68
N ARG A 18 10.20 -12.71 -7.57
CA ARG A 18 9.46 -13.17 -8.77
C ARG A 18 8.21 -14.01 -8.45
N PHE A 19 8.10 -14.59 -7.26
CA PHE A 19 7.06 -15.55 -6.93
C PHE A 19 5.98 -14.96 -6.03
N ILE A 20 6.33 -14.09 -5.09
CA ILE A 20 5.42 -13.49 -4.11
C ILE A 20 5.73 -12.01 -3.91
N GLY A 21 4.71 -11.22 -3.64
CA GLY A 21 4.83 -9.81 -3.30
C GLY A 21 3.90 -9.46 -2.15
N LEU A 22 4.47 -9.05 -1.03
CA LEU A 22 3.74 -8.49 0.09
C LEU A 22 3.60 -6.99 -0.11
N LEU A 23 2.49 -6.43 0.35
CA LEU A 23 2.20 -5.01 0.31
C LEU A 23 1.90 -4.52 1.72
N ARG A 24 2.49 -3.39 2.11
CA ARG A 24 2.16 -2.68 3.33
C ARG A 24 1.62 -1.30 2.99
N VAL A 25 0.48 -0.94 3.58
CA VAL A 25 -0.05 0.43 3.60
C VAL A 25 0.17 1.00 4.98
N ARG A 26 0.59 2.26 5.06
CA ARG A 26 0.63 3.03 6.31
C ARG A 26 -0.15 4.32 6.14
N THR A 27 -0.94 4.68 7.14
CA THR A 27 -1.70 5.94 7.22
C THR A 27 -0.95 7.00 8.03
N GLU A 28 -1.39 8.26 7.97
CA GLU A 28 -0.72 9.37 8.67
C GLU A 28 -0.70 9.23 10.19
N ASP A 29 -1.71 8.57 10.78
CA ASP A 29 -1.77 8.22 12.20
C ASP A 29 -0.79 7.09 12.61
N GLY A 30 -0.10 6.48 11.64
CA GLY A 30 0.83 5.38 11.84
C GLY A 30 0.19 3.99 11.82
N SER A 31 -1.12 3.87 11.62
CA SER A 31 -1.78 2.57 11.46
C SER A 31 -1.26 1.84 10.22
N GLU A 32 -1.11 0.52 10.30
CA GLU A 32 -0.56 -0.31 9.22
C GLU A 32 -1.51 -1.43 8.80
N GLY A 33 -1.59 -1.68 7.50
CA GLY A 33 -2.30 -2.82 6.92
C GLY A 33 -1.38 -3.62 6.00
N TRP A 34 -1.47 -4.95 6.08
CA TRP A 34 -0.71 -5.86 5.23
C TRP A 34 -1.63 -6.61 4.27
N GLY A 35 -1.14 -6.77 3.04
CA GLY A 35 -1.80 -7.53 1.99
C GLY A 35 -0.80 -8.23 1.08
N GLN A 36 -1.32 -8.87 0.04
CA GLN A 36 -0.51 -9.58 -0.94
C GLN A 36 -1.04 -9.28 -2.34
N VAL A 37 -0.14 -9.12 -3.31
CA VAL A 37 -0.52 -9.16 -4.73
C VAL A 37 -0.66 -10.61 -5.22
N SER A 38 -1.15 -10.80 -6.45
CA SER A 38 -1.13 -12.14 -7.04
C SER A 38 0.30 -12.69 -7.10
N PRO A 39 0.50 -13.98 -6.78
CA PRO A 39 1.76 -14.69 -7.04
C PRO A 39 2.11 -14.74 -8.53
N TYR A 40 3.36 -15.10 -8.80
CA TYR A 40 4.01 -15.19 -10.12
C TYR A 40 4.17 -13.85 -10.84
N ASN A 41 5.40 -13.53 -11.21
CA ASN A 41 5.82 -12.21 -11.70
C ASN A 41 5.40 -11.09 -10.73
N ALA A 42 5.45 -11.37 -9.43
CA ALA A 42 4.99 -10.46 -8.39
C ALA A 42 5.87 -9.20 -8.29
N ASP A 43 7.13 -9.29 -8.71
CA ASP A 43 8.04 -8.16 -8.91
C ASP A 43 7.51 -7.20 -9.98
N ILE A 44 7.02 -7.71 -11.12
CA ILE A 44 6.38 -6.88 -12.16
C ILE A 44 5.09 -6.26 -11.64
N THR A 45 4.24 -7.04 -10.96
CA THR A 45 3.01 -6.51 -10.36
C THR A 45 3.31 -5.42 -9.32
N SER A 46 4.40 -5.53 -8.57
CA SER A 46 4.84 -4.49 -7.63
C SER A 46 5.19 -3.18 -8.35
N LEU A 47 5.86 -3.25 -9.51
CA LEU A 47 6.11 -2.06 -10.33
C LEU A 47 4.81 -1.42 -10.84
N VAL A 48 3.81 -2.24 -11.21
CA VAL A 48 2.48 -1.76 -11.60
C VAL A 48 1.78 -1.06 -10.43
N VAL A 49 1.83 -1.64 -9.22
CA VAL A 49 1.30 -0.99 -8.01
C VAL A 49 1.87 0.42 -7.87
N HIS A 50 3.20 0.57 -7.91
CA HIS A 50 3.83 1.89 -7.72
C HIS A 50 3.56 2.87 -8.86
N ARG A 51 3.55 2.41 -10.11
CA ARG A 51 3.42 3.30 -11.28
C ARG A 51 2.00 3.63 -11.66
N GLN A 52 1.05 2.74 -11.37
CA GLN A 52 -0.32 2.83 -11.90
C GLN A 52 -1.40 2.81 -10.82
N ILE A 53 -1.12 2.36 -9.60
CA ILE A 53 -2.13 2.31 -8.52
C ILE A 53 -1.85 3.35 -7.46
N ALA A 54 -0.61 3.40 -6.93
CA ALA A 54 -0.22 4.32 -5.86
C ALA A 54 -0.57 5.80 -6.13
N PRO A 55 -0.41 6.35 -7.36
CA PRO A 55 -0.76 7.74 -7.64
C PRO A 55 -2.23 8.09 -7.41
N TYR A 56 -3.13 7.10 -7.46
CA TYR A 56 -4.57 7.29 -7.22
C TYR A 56 -4.98 6.99 -5.78
N ALA A 57 -4.17 6.25 -5.03
CA ALA A 57 -4.49 5.83 -3.66
C ALA A 57 -3.84 6.72 -2.60
N LEU A 58 -2.60 7.18 -2.81
CA LEU A 58 -1.89 8.04 -1.86
C LEU A 58 -2.69 9.33 -1.60
N GLY A 59 -2.84 9.69 -0.33
CA GLY A 59 -3.62 10.86 0.10
C GLY A 59 -5.15 10.63 0.17
N SER A 60 -5.64 9.44 -0.16
CA SER A 60 -7.06 9.08 0.02
C SER A 60 -7.32 8.50 1.41
N ASP A 61 -8.57 8.55 1.86
CA ASP A 61 -8.99 7.83 3.07
C ASP A 61 -8.88 6.32 2.87
N ALA A 62 -8.39 5.60 3.87
CA ALA A 62 -8.26 4.14 3.84
C ALA A 62 -9.58 3.39 4.16
N LEU A 63 -10.63 4.08 4.61
CA LEU A 63 -11.94 3.52 5.02
C LEU A 63 -13.14 4.06 4.24
#